data_AF-A0A7J8ZTN4-F1
#
_entry.id   AF-A0A7J8ZTN4-F1
#
_cell.length_a   1.000
_cell.length_b   1.000
_cell.length_c   1.000
_cell.angle_alpha   90.00
_cell.angle_beta   90.00
_cell.angle_gamma   90.00
#
_symmetry.space_group_name_H-M   'P 1'
#
loop_
_entity.id
_entity.type
_entity.pdbx_description
1 polymer ?
#
loop_
_entity_poly.entity_id
_entity_poly.type
_entity_poly.pdbx_seq_one_letter_code
_entity_poly.pdbx_strand_id
1 'polypeptide(L)'
;VDVIESQWNVLQSHIQDSRDFTELVGFHQEYLSALISQSFLDIGSVSRILDSIMTLCLQFCWNIENQESSQNTSELERITEEFNKKSNSLYTILRSSRLAGSQRAPFLRRFLLRMNFNSFFEATARGVLNVVRPRPSLPVLNQQ
;
A
#
# COMPACT_ATOMS: atom_id res chain seq x y z
N VAL A 1 -6.22 4.78 -13.53
CA VAL A 1 -5.71 5.28 -12.23
C VAL A 1 -6.89 5.82 -11.44
N ASP A 2 -6.92 5.66 -10.11
CA ASP A 2 -8.18 5.73 -9.34
C ASP A 2 -8.49 7.10 -8.72
N VAL A 3 -7.47 7.93 -8.46
CA VAL A 3 -7.62 9.18 -7.69
C VAL A 3 -7.12 10.39 -8.47
N ILE A 4 -5.87 10.43 -8.94
CA ILE A 4 -5.30 11.64 -9.53
C ILE A 4 -6.01 12.02 -10.84
N GLU A 5 -6.05 11.11 -11.81
CA GLU A 5 -6.61 11.35 -13.14
C GLU A 5 -8.14 11.47 -13.09
N SER A 6 -8.80 10.73 -12.20
CA SER A 6 -10.26 10.83 -12.01
C SER A 6 -10.63 12.19 -11.44
N GLN A 7 -9.96 12.65 -10.38
CA GLN A 7 -10.22 13.96 -9.78
C GLN A 7 -9.77 15.10 -10.69
N TRP A 8 -8.71 14.91 -11.48
CA TRP A 8 -8.29 15.88 -12.49
C TRP A 8 -9.37 16.11 -13.55
N ASN A 9 -9.97 15.03 -14.07
CA ASN A 9 -11.05 15.13 -15.05
C ASN A 9 -12.28 15.88 -14.50
N VAL A 10 -12.61 15.68 -13.22
CA VAL A 10 -13.69 16.42 -12.55
C VAL A 10 -13.35 17.91 -12.47
N LEU A 11 -12.15 18.26 -12.01
CA LEU A 11 -11.70 19.65 -11.94
C LEU A 11 -11.70 20.30 -13.33
N GLN A 12 -11.21 19.59 -14.35
CA GLN A 12 -11.15 20.09 -15.71
C GLN A 12 -12.54 20.42 -16.28
N SER A 13 -13.55 19.59 -16.00
CA SER A 13 -14.95 19.88 -16.38
C SER A 13 -15.43 21.17 -15.71
N HIS A 14 -15.24 21.31 -14.40
CA HIS A 14 -15.69 22.50 -13.67
C HIS A 14 -15.00 23.78 -14.16
N ILE A 15 -13.70 23.71 -14.52
CA ILE A 15 -12.95 24.83 -15.09
C ILE A 15 -13.50 25.25 -16.46
N GLN A 16 -13.93 24.30 -17.28
CA GLN A 16 -14.48 24.58 -18.61
C GLN A 16 -15.88 25.23 -18.54
N ASP A 17 -16.67 24.87 -17.53
CA ASP A 17 -18.06 25.28 -17.41
C ASP A 17 -18.24 26.59 -16.61
N SER A 18 -17.35 26.91 -15.67
CA SER A 18 -17.45 28.11 -14.84
C SER A 18 -16.72 29.31 -15.44
N ARG A 19 -17.29 30.50 -15.21
CA ARG A 19 -16.67 31.81 -15.53
C ARG A 19 -16.44 32.67 -14.29
N ASP A 20 -16.74 32.16 -13.10
CA ASP A 20 -16.54 32.86 -11.84
C ASP A 20 -15.23 32.41 -11.18
N PHE A 21 -14.33 33.37 -10.94
CA PHE A 21 -13.05 33.10 -10.28
C PHE A 21 -13.23 32.53 -8.86
N THR A 22 -14.22 32.99 -8.11
CA THR A 22 -14.46 32.50 -6.75
C THR A 22 -14.88 31.03 -6.75
N GLU A 23 -15.70 30.62 -7.72
CA GLU A 23 -16.05 29.21 -7.91
C GLU A 23 -14.84 28.36 -8.31
N LEU A 24 -14.00 28.86 -9.23
CA LEU A 24 -12.78 28.16 -9.65
C LEU A 24 -11.83 27.90 -8.47
N VAL A 25 -11.69 28.86 -7.56
CA VAL A 25 -10.90 28.68 -6.33
C VAL A 25 -11.52 27.60 -5.45
N GLY A 26 -12.85 27.57 -5.32
CA GLY A 26 -13.57 26.52 -4.59
C GLY A 26 -13.33 25.13 -5.17
N PHE A 27 -13.48 24.95 -6.49
CA PHE A 27 -13.25 23.67 -7.15
C PHE A 27 -11.80 23.17 -7.00
N HIS A 28 -10.83 24.08 -7.07
CA HIS A 28 -9.43 23.72 -6.84
C HIS A 28 -9.17 23.26 -5.39
N GLN A 29 -9.78 23.93 -4.40
CA GLN A 29 -9.69 23.50 -3.00
C GLN A 29 -10.34 22.12 -2.77
N GLU A 30 -11.50 21.88 -3.38
CA GLU A 30 -12.17 20.58 -3.34
C GLU A 30 -11.32 19.48 -3.99
N TYR A 31 -10.69 19.77 -5.14
CA TYR A 31 -9.76 18.87 -5.80
C TYR A 31 -8.59 18.47 -4.89
N LEU A 32 -7.91 19.43 -4.27
CA LEU A 32 -6.80 19.14 -3.36
C LEU A 32 -7.26 18.34 -2.13
N SER A 33 -8.39 18.73 -1.54
CA SER A 33 -9.00 18.01 -0.40
C SER A 33 -9.32 16.56 -0.78
N ALA A 34 -9.87 16.34 -1.97
CA ALA A 34 -10.15 15.02 -2.51
C ALA A 34 -8.87 14.20 -2.72
N LEU A 35 -7.82 14.77 -3.33
CA LEU A 35 -6.54 14.07 -3.52
C LEU A 35 -5.95 13.59 -2.19
N ILE A 36 -5.92 14.47 -1.18
CA ILE A 36 -5.38 14.17 0.14
C ILE A 36 -6.18 13.04 0.81
N SER A 37 -7.51 13.20 0.84
CA SER A 37 -8.44 12.32 1.54
C SER A 37 -8.55 10.94 0.87
N GLN A 38 -8.71 10.90 -0.45
CA GLN A 38 -8.89 9.67 -1.22
C GLN A 38 -7.59 8.88 -1.40
N SER A 39 -6.43 9.56 -1.32
CA SER A 39 -5.10 8.91 -1.27
C SER A 39 -4.68 8.53 0.16
N PHE A 40 -5.54 8.78 1.16
CA PHE A 40 -5.29 8.50 2.59
C PHE A 40 -4.08 9.23 3.20
N LEU A 41 -3.61 10.31 2.57
CA LEU A 41 -2.40 11.03 2.99
C LEU A 41 -2.59 11.74 4.33
N ASP A 42 -3.83 12.09 4.67
CA ASP A 42 -4.19 12.71 5.95
C ASP A 42 -4.27 11.70 7.11
N ILE A 43 -4.24 10.39 6.82
CA ILE A 43 -4.25 9.35 7.85
C ILE A 43 -2.80 9.04 8.23
N GLY A 44 -2.30 9.74 9.25
CA GLY A 44 -0.91 9.61 9.68
C GLY A 44 -0.46 8.17 9.99
N SER A 45 -1.35 7.30 10.46
CA SER A 45 -1.02 5.87 10.67
C SER A 45 -0.82 5.09 9.36
N VAL A 46 -1.58 5.41 8.31
CA VAL A 46 -1.43 4.80 6.97
C VAL A 46 -0.17 5.31 6.30
N SER A 47 0.08 6.62 6.33
CA SER A 47 1.29 7.20 5.75
C SER A 47 2.56 6.65 6.41
N ARG A 48 2.61 6.58 7.75
CA ARG A 48 3.78 6.04 8.48
C ARG A 48 4.03 4.56 8.20
N ILE A 49 2.97 3.74 8.10
CA ILE A 49 3.18 2.31 7.85
C ILE A 49 3.58 2.03 6.40
N LEU A 50 3.05 2.80 5.44
CA LEU A 50 3.49 2.74 4.04
C LEU A 50 4.95 3.15 3.89
N ASP A 51 5.36 4.26 4.53
CA ASP A 51 6.75 4.70 4.57
C ASP A 51 7.68 3.61 5.13
N SER A 52 7.27 2.98 6.23
CA SER A 52 8.03 1.90 6.84
C SER A 52 8.12 0.65 5.95
N ILE A 53 7.06 0.30 5.20
CA ILE A 53 7.08 -0.79 4.20
C ILE A 53 8.02 -0.44 3.04
N MET A 54 7.93 0.78 2.50
CA MET A 54 8.79 1.22 1.40
C MET A 54 10.26 1.23 1.81
N THR A 55 10.55 1.67 3.04
CA THR A 55 11.91 1.60 3.62
C THR A 55 12.43 0.17 3.67
N LEU A 56 11.61 -0.81 4.07
CA LEU A 56 12.00 -2.23 4.04
C LEU A 56 12.25 -2.74 2.62
N CYS A 57 11.45 -2.33 1.64
CA CYS A 57 11.69 -2.67 0.23
C CYS A 57 13.03 -2.12 -0.26
N LEU A 58 13.38 -0.88 0.11
CA LEU A 58 14.68 -0.29 -0.24
C LEU A 58 15.83 -1.01 0.46
N GLN A 59 15.68 -1.36 1.75
CA GLN A 59 16.66 -2.17 2.48
C GLN A 59 16.85 -3.54 1.82
N PHE A 60 15.78 -4.17 1.36
CA PHE A 60 15.84 -5.42 0.61
C PHE A 60 16.66 -5.25 -0.67
N CYS A 61 16.34 -4.26 -1.51
CA CYS A 61 17.09 -3.99 -2.75
C CYS A 61 18.58 -3.78 -2.47
N TRP A 62 18.89 -2.94 -1.48
CA TRP A 62 20.27 -2.63 -1.11
C TRP A 62 21.01 -3.87 -0.60
N ASN A 63 20.36 -4.73 0.19
CA ASN A 63 20.98 -5.96 0.69
C ASN A 63 21.25 -6.96 -0.45
N ILE A 64 20.38 -7.04 -1.45
CA ILE A 64 20.61 -7.90 -2.63
C ILE A 64 21.76 -7.37 -3.49
N GLU A 65 21.82 -6.05 -3.71
CA GLU A 65 22.86 -5.42 -4.55
C GLU A 65 24.27 -5.52 -3.94
N ASN A 66 24.39 -5.51 -2.61
CA ASN A 66 25.69 -5.54 -1.92
C ASN A 66 26.07 -6.94 -1.40
N GLN A 67 25.39 -7.99 -1.82
CA GLN A 67 25.74 -9.36 -1.42
C GLN A 67 26.89 -9.91 -2.28
N GLU A 68 28.12 -9.85 -1.76
CA GLU A 68 29.29 -10.44 -2.43
C GLU A 68 29.42 -11.97 -2.26
N SER A 69 28.83 -12.58 -1.24
CA SER A 69 28.82 -14.05 -1.07
C SER A 69 28.02 -14.52 0.15
N SER A 70 26.89 -15.19 -0.08
CA SER A 70 26.25 -16.23 0.74
C SER A 70 26.09 -16.09 2.28
N GLN A 71 26.21 -14.93 2.93
CA GLN A 71 26.14 -14.86 4.41
C GLN A 71 25.01 -14.03 5.04
N ASN A 72 24.33 -13.14 4.32
CA ASN A 72 23.28 -12.26 4.92
C ASN A 72 21.87 -12.86 4.92
N THR A 73 21.74 -14.17 5.17
CA THR A 73 20.43 -14.84 5.24
C THR A 73 19.58 -14.35 6.41
N SER A 74 20.21 -14.05 7.56
CA SER A 74 19.53 -13.56 8.77
C SER A 74 18.91 -12.17 8.57
N GLU A 75 19.61 -11.26 7.89
CA GLU A 75 19.10 -9.92 7.62
C GLU A 75 17.93 -9.97 6.62
N LEU A 76 18.00 -10.86 5.63
CA LEU A 76 16.91 -11.09 4.70
C LEU A 76 15.67 -11.69 5.39
N GLU A 77 15.86 -12.63 6.30
CA GLU A 77 14.80 -13.19 7.14
C GLU A 77 14.14 -12.11 8.00
N ARG A 78 14.95 -11.24 8.62
CA ARG A 78 14.46 -10.09 9.41
C ARG A 78 13.62 -9.13 8.57
N ILE A 79 14.11 -8.74 7.39
CA ILE A 79 13.37 -7.86 6.47
C ILE A 79 12.05 -8.51 6.05
N THR A 80 12.06 -9.80 5.75
CA THR A 80 10.87 -10.57 5.37
C THR A 80 9.83 -10.59 6.50
N GLU A 81 10.27 -10.85 7.73
CA GLU A 81 9.38 -10.88 8.90
C GLU A 81 8.75 -9.51 9.17
N GLU A 82 9.55 -8.45 9.16
CA GLU A 82 9.08 -7.08 9.38
C GLU A 82 8.15 -6.60 8.27
N PHE A 83 8.43 -6.96 7.01
CA PHE A 83 7.55 -6.65 5.88
C PHE A 83 6.19 -7.32 6.05
N ASN A 84 6.18 -8.61 6.44
CA ASN A 84 4.95 -9.36 6.69
C ASN A 84 4.15 -8.74 7.84
N LYS A 85 4.80 -8.42 8.97
CA LYS A 85 4.14 -7.76 10.11
C LYS A 85 3.48 -6.46 9.69
N LYS A 86 4.24 -5.56 9.04
CA LYS A 86 3.73 -4.24 8.63
C LYS A 86 2.64 -4.32 7.57
N SER A 87 2.76 -5.22 6.60
CA SER A 87 1.73 -5.41 5.57
C SER A 87 0.41 -5.92 6.17
N ASN A 88 0.47 -6.85 7.12
CA ASN A 88 -0.71 -7.32 7.85
C ASN A 88 -1.32 -6.23 8.75
N SER A 89 -0.49 -5.43 9.41
CA SER A 89 -0.94 -4.28 10.18
C SER A 89 -1.61 -3.23 9.29
N LEU A 90 -1.07 -2.96 8.10
CA LEU A 90 -1.67 -2.04 7.12
C LEU A 90 -3.07 -2.53 6.71
N TYR A 91 -3.19 -3.82 6.34
CA TYR A 91 -4.48 -4.42 6.01
C TYR A 91 -5.49 -4.28 7.17
N THR A 92 -5.03 -4.49 8.42
CA THR A 92 -5.87 -4.35 9.61
C THR A 92 -6.34 -2.91 9.84
N ILE A 93 -5.45 -1.92 9.68
CA ILE A 93 -5.77 -0.50 9.80
C ILE A 93 -6.82 -0.11 8.75
N LEU A 94 -6.60 -0.50 7.49
CA LEU A 94 -7.47 -0.17 6.37
C LEU A 94 -8.86 -0.81 6.51
N ARG A 95 -8.95 -2.02 7.07
CA ARG A 95 -10.24 -2.69 7.32
C ARG A 95 -11.01 -2.09 8.51
N SER A 96 -10.41 -1.20 9.30
CA SER A 96 -11.09 -0.67 10.49
C SER A 96 -12.40 0.04 10.11
N SER A 97 -13.45 -0.19 10.91
CA SER A 97 -14.79 0.37 10.68
C SER A 97 -14.83 1.89 10.65
N ARG A 98 -13.82 2.55 11.24
CA ARG A 98 -13.65 4.01 11.19
C ARG A 98 -13.47 4.55 9.78
N LEU A 99 -12.90 3.77 8.88
CA LEU A 99 -12.63 4.18 7.49
C LEU A 99 -13.77 3.79 6.54
N ALA A 100 -14.55 2.77 6.90
CA ALA A 100 -15.64 2.22 6.09
C ALA A 100 -16.87 3.14 5.95
N GLY A 101 -17.06 4.10 6.85
CA GLY A 101 -18.20 5.05 6.83
C GLY A 101 -17.90 6.44 6.23
N SER A 102 -16.72 6.65 5.66
CA SER A 102 -16.28 7.96 5.17
C SER A 102 -16.47 8.13 3.65
N GLN A 103 -16.37 9.36 3.12
CA GLN A 103 -16.26 9.64 1.67
C GLN A 103 -15.10 8.88 0.99
N ARG A 104 -14.18 8.29 1.77
CA ARG A 104 -13.06 7.48 1.31
C ARG A 104 -13.44 6.02 1.07
N ALA A 105 -14.62 5.59 1.53
CA ALA A 105 -15.05 4.19 1.49
C ALA A 105 -14.98 3.56 0.09
N PRO A 106 -15.35 4.23 -1.01
CA PRO A 106 -15.22 3.64 -2.36
C PRO A 106 -13.76 3.36 -2.73
N PHE A 107 -12.87 4.31 -2.48
CA PHE A 107 -11.43 4.18 -2.76
C PHE A 107 -10.77 3.16 -1.85
N LEU A 108 -11.17 3.12 -0.57
CA LEU A 108 -10.70 2.16 0.41
C LEU A 108 -11.10 0.75 0.01
N ARG A 109 -12.36 0.55 -0.38
CA ARG A 109 -12.87 -0.76 -0.83
C ARG A 109 -12.11 -1.24 -2.05
N ARG A 110 -11.86 -0.36 -3.03
CA ARG A 110 -11.10 -0.70 -4.24
C ARG A 110 -9.64 -1.04 -3.92
N PHE A 111 -9.01 -0.29 -3.03
CA PHE A 111 -7.65 -0.55 -2.58
C PHE A 111 -7.53 -1.88 -1.84
N LEU A 112 -8.42 -2.13 -0.87
CA LEU A 112 -8.50 -3.41 -0.14
C LEU A 112 -8.75 -4.59 -1.06
N LEU A 113 -9.63 -4.45 -2.06
CA LEU A 113 -9.90 -5.50 -3.04
C LEU A 113 -8.67 -5.86 -3.87
N ARG A 114 -7.87 -4.86 -4.27
CA ARG A 114 -6.61 -5.12 -4.99
C ARG A 114 -5.54 -5.71 -4.08
N MET A 115 -5.37 -5.13 -2.89
CA MET A 115 -4.39 -5.58 -1.90
C MET A 115 -4.64 -7.02 -1.47
N ASN A 116 -5.90 -7.40 -1.26
CA ASN A 116 -6.31 -8.73 -0.83
C ASN A 116 -6.94 -9.55 -1.97
N PHE A 117 -6.57 -9.30 -3.24
CA PHE A 117 -7.19 -9.94 -4.41
C PHE A 117 -7.18 -11.48 -4.31
N ASN A 118 -6.06 -12.05 -3.88
CA ASN A 118 -5.89 -13.49 -3.69
C ASN A 118 -6.29 -13.99 -2.28
N SER A 119 -7.02 -13.18 -1.50
CA SER A 119 -7.39 -13.48 -0.10
C SER A 119 -6.20 -13.72 0.84
N PHE A 120 -4.98 -13.34 0.45
CA PHE A 120 -3.75 -13.63 1.20
C PHE A 120 -3.78 -13.04 2.61
N PHE A 121 -4.14 -11.77 2.75
CA PHE A 121 -4.16 -11.08 4.03
C PHE A 121 -5.32 -11.57 4.90
N GLU A 122 -6.45 -11.89 4.30
CA GLU A 122 -7.58 -12.48 5.03
C GLU A 122 -7.27 -13.89 5.54
N ALA A 123 -6.65 -14.73 4.72
CA ALA A 123 -6.24 -16.08 5.11
C ALA A 123 -5.14 -16.04 6.18
N THR A 124 -4.20 -15.09 6.08
CA THR A 124 -3.16 -14.87 7.09
C THR A 124 -3.75 -14.38 8.41
N ALA A 125 -4.67 -13.40 8.38
CA ALA A 125 -5.35 -12.90 9.58
C ALA A 125 -6.24 -13.95 10.27
N ARG A 126 -6.78 -14.91 9.51
CA ARG A 126 -7.55 -16.04 10.02
C ARG A 126 -6.67 -17.23 10.47
N GLY A 127 -5.35 -17.13 10.36
CA GLY A 127 -4.41 -18.20 10.73
C GLY A 127 -4.41 -19.41 9.79
N VAL A 128 -5.00 -19.29 8.59
CA VAL A 128 -5.08 -20.37 7.59
C VAL A 128 -3.75 -20.54 6.85
N LEU A 129 -2.98 -19.46 6.72
CA LEU A 129 -1.62 -19.46 6.20
C LEU A 129 -0.66 -19.21 7.37
N ASN A 130 -0.20 -20.27 8.03
CA ASN A 130 0.96 -20.16 8.91
C ASN A 130 2.16 -19.72 8.04
N VAL A 131 2.59 -18.46 8.17
CA VAL A 131 3.63 -17.81 7.33
C VAL A 131 5.04 -18.30 7.67
N VAL A 132 5.18 -19.56 8.05
CA VAL A 132 6.43 -20.31 7.88
C VAL A 132 6.22 -21.17 6.64
N ARG A 133 6.36 -20.57 5.46
CA ARG A 133 6.55 -21.38 4.24
C ARG A 133 7.82 -22.21 4.48
N PRO A 134 7.78 -23.55 4.33
CA PRO A 134 9.01 -24.32 4.28
C PRO A 134 9.87 -23.76 3.16
N ARG A 135 11.15 -23.51 3.47
CA ARG A 135 12.18 -23.09 2.52
C ARG A 135 12.04 -23.97 1.27
N PRO A 136 11.92 -23.42 0.04
CA PRO A 136 11.99 -24.24 -1.15
C PRO A 136 13.34 -24.97 -1.12
N SER A 137 13.33 -26.30 -1.02
CA SER A 137 14.54 -27.09 -1.13
C SER A 137 15.08 -26.89 -2.55
N LEU A 138 16.10 -26.05 -2.68
CA LEU A 138 16.88 -25.94 -3.91
C LEU A 138 17.42 -27.35 -4.22
N PRO A 139 17.18 -27.90 -5.42
CA PRO A 139 17.75 -29.19 -5.78
C PRO A 139 19.28 -29.04 -5.76
N VAL A 140 19.93 -29.84 -4.91
CA VAL A 140 21.38 -30.00 -4.93
C VAL A 140 21.73 -30.56 -6.31
N LEU A 141 22.35 -29.74 -7.17
CA LEU A 141 23.01 -30.24 -8.35
C LEU A 141 24.17 -31.12 -7.86
N ASN A 142 23.97 -32.43 -7.86
CA ASN A 142 25.05 -33.40 -7.74
C ASN A 142 26.01 -33.17 -8.90
N GLN A 143 27.17 -32.59 -8.62
CA GLN A 143 28.32 -32.68 -9.49
C GLN A 143 28.84 -34.12 -9.41
N GLN A 144 28.58 -34.90 -10.47
CA GLN A 144 29.37 -36.08 -10.81
C GLN A 144 30.62 -35.65 -11.56
#